data_AF-A0A958XER9-F1
#
_entry.id   AF-A0A958XER9-F1
#
_cell.length_a   1.000
_cell.length_b   1.000
_cell.length_c   1.000
_cell.angle_alpha   90.00
_cell.angle_beta   90.00
_cell.angle_gamma   90.00
#
_symmetry.space_group_name_H-M   'P 1'
#
loop_
_entity.id
_entity.type
_entity.pdbx_description
1 polymer ?
#
loop_
_entity_poly.entity_id
_entity_poly.type
_entity_poly.pdbx_seq_one_letter_code
_entity_poly.pdbx_strand_id
1 'polypeptide(L)'
;MRISKLLLVTALAFSATACYNYAKFLAQERGMLVRVAASNIQAEQKLDSLLASGVRVMETALKPINPVKGGKLVAQYYDQNERAMETIIAQVNGEFNRMSLLDQGIFTASVVRKPYARQFADLYPKFKKKYNQVKTAAKFIGFFAKAFGKLGKLVALLG
;
A
#
# COMPACT_ATOMS: atom_id res chain seq x y z
N MET A 1 -41.66 -15.36 38.34
CA MET A 1 -41.18 -14.25 37.48
C MET A 1 -39.93 -13.56 38.06
N ARG A 2 -38.73 -14.17 38.11
CA ARG A 2 -37.50 -13.44 38.56
C ARG A 2 -36.18 -14.05 38.04
N ILE A 3 -36.09 -14.50 36.78
CA ILE A 3 -34.82 -15.07 36.25
C ILE A 3 -34.34 -14.38 34.95
N SER A 4 -35.17 -13.58 34.29
CA SER A 4 -34.87 -13.02 32.96
C SER A 4 -33.96 -11.77 32.93
N LYS A 5 -33.34 -11.36 34.05
CA LYS A 5 -32.49 -10.15 34.10
C LYS A 5 -30.99 -10.41 34.28
N LEU A 6 -30.55 -11.68 34.29
CA LEU A 6 -29.13 -12.02 34.50
C LEU A 6 -28.37 -12.42 33.23
N LEU A 7 -28.93 -12.18 32.05
CA LEU A 7 -28.36 -12.59 30.75
C LEU A 7 -27.97 -11.42 29.82
N LEU A 8 -27.96 -10.19 30.34
CA LEU A 8 -27.68 -8.99 29.53
C LEU A 8 -26.35 -8.28 29.84
N VAL A 9 -25.55 -8.77 30.79
CA VAL A 9 -24.33 -8.08 31.24
C VAL A 9 -23.04 -8.71 30.67
N THR A 10 -23.09 -9.94 30.15
CA THR A 10 -21.90 -10.66 29.66
C THR A 10 -21.51 -10.38 28.20
N ALA A 11 -22.28 -9.55 27.46
CA ALA A 11 -22.01 -9.25 26.06
C ALA A 11 -21.04 -8.06 25.82
N LEU A 12 -20.53 -7.42 26.88
CA LEU A 12 -19.69 -6.21 26.76
C LEU A 12 -18.18 -6.45 26.96
N ALA A 13 -17.72 -7.68 27.18
CA ALA A 13 -16.37 -7.94 27.67
C ALA A 13 -15.31 -8.44 26.65
N PHE A 14 -15.61 -8.52 25.35
CA PHE A 14 -14.64 -9.02 24.36
C PHE A 14 -14.31 -8.08 23.19
N SER A 15 -14.44 -6.75 23.38
CA SER A 15 -13.69 -5.80 22.54
C SER A 15 -12.26 -5.63 23.04
N ALA A 16 -11.52 -6.74 23.14
CA ALA A 16 -10.07 -6.71 23.18
C ALA A 16 -9.60 -6.16 21.82
N THR A 17 -9.63 -4.84 21.70
CA THR A 17 -8.99 -4.11 20.61
C THR A 17 -7.51 -4.37 20.77
N ALA A 18 -7.01 -5.40 20.07
CA ALA A 18 -5.60 -5.63 19.93
C ALA A 18 -4.97 -4.30 19.51
N CYS A 19 -4.22 -3.67 20.41
CA CYS A 19 -3.47 -2.47 20.10
C CYS A 19 -2.47 -2.84 19.01
N TYR A 20 -2.85 -2.58 17.76
CA TYR A 20 -2.02 -2.88 16.61
C TYR A 20 -0.70 -2.11 16.76
N ASN A 21 0.42 -2.83 16.87
CA ASN A 21 1.72 -2.22 17.09
C ASN A 21 2.25 -1.61 15.80
N TYR A 22 1.91 -0.34 15.56
CA TYR A 22 2.34 0.40 14.37
C TYR A 22 3.85 0.51 14.25
N ALA A 23 4.59 0.63 15.36
CA ALA A 23 6.05 0.71 15.32
C ALA A 23 6.67 -0.58 14.78
N LYS A 24 6.22 -1.74 15.26
CA LYS A 24 6.67 -3.05 14.77
C LYS A 24 6.32 -3.24 13.29
N PHE A 25 5.10 -2.89 12.89
CA PHE A 25 4.66 -2.96 11.50
C PHE A 25 5.54 -2.08 10.59
N LEU A 26 5.75 -0.81 10.94
CA LEU A 26 6.57 0.11 10.17
C LEU A 26 8.03 -0.37 10.05
N ALA A 27 8.59 -0.91 11.14
CA ALA A 27 9.94 -1.48 11.13
C ALA A 27 10.05 -2.70 10.20
N GLN A 28 9.02 -3.56 10.16
CA GLN A 28 8.97 -4.72 9.26
C GLN A 28 8.92 -4.29 7.80
N GLU A 29 8.03 -3.36 7.44
CA GLU A 29 7.94 -2.86 6.07
C GLU A 29 9.23 -2.17 5.65
N ARG A 30 9.86 -1.41 6.55
CA ARG A 30 11.16 -0.77 6.29
C ARG A 30 12.27 -1.78 6.04
N GLY A 31 12.41 -2.78 6.90
CA GLY A 31 13.41 -3.84 6.72
C GLY A 31 13.19 -4.62 5.42
N MET A 32 11.94 -4.79 4.99
CA MET A 32 11.63 -5.41 3.71
C MET A 32 12.01 -4.50 2.53
N LEU A 33 11.54 -3.25 2.48
CA LEU A 33 11.79 -2.35 1.36
C LEU A 33 13.26 -2.01 1.17
N VAL A 34 14.01 -1.82 2.26
CA VAL A 34 15.47 -1.60 2.18
C VAL A 34 16.17 -2.80 1.55
N ARG A 35 15.81 -4.02 1.95
CA ARG A 35 16.38 -5.25 1.35
C ARG A 35 16.00 -5.37 -0.12
N VAL A 36 14.75 -5.11 -0.47
CA VAL A 36 14.28 -5.15 -1.87
C VAL A 36 15.01 -4.12 -2.73
N ALA A 37 15.16 -2.88 -2.24
CA ALA A 37 15.87 -1.82 -2.94
C ALA A 37 17.33 -2.18 -3.23
N ALA A 38 18.02 -2.81 -2.25
CA ALA A 38 19.42 -3.21 -2.37
C ALA A 38 19.64 -4.55 -3.13
N SER A 39 18.59 -5.35 -3.31
CA SER A 39 18.71 -6.67 -3.95
C SER A 39 18.88 -6.60 -5.47
N ASN A 40 19.38 -7.69 -6.07
CA ASN A 40 19.48 -7.87 -7.52
C ASN A 40 18.30 -8.66 -8.12
N ILE A 41 17.16 -8.70 -7.43
CA ILE A 41 15.95 -9.35 -7.95
C ILE A 41 15.37 -8.57 -9.13
N GLN A 42 14.55 -9.23 -9.95
CA GLN A 42 13.96 -8.62 -11.16
C GLN A 42 13.12 -7.38 -10.84
N ALA A 43 13.07 -6.40 -11.76
CA ALA A 43 12.23 -5.20 -11.57
C ALA A 43 10.78 -5.53 -11.24
N GLU A 44 10.21 -6.54 -11.90
CA GLU A 44 8.84 -6.98 -11.62
C GLU A 44 8.68 -7.39 -10.14
N GLN A 45 9.61 -8.19 -9.60
CA GLN A 45 9.57 -8.63 -8.21
C GLN A 45 9.78 -7.48 -7.20
N LYS A 46 10.57 -6.46 -7.57
CA LYS A 46 10.70 -5.23 -6.76
C LYS A 46 9.39 -4.46 -6.74
N LEU A 47 8.73 -4.33 -7.90
CA LEU A 47 7.43 -3.68 -8.03
C LEU A 47 6.34 -4.43 -7.24
N ASP A 48 6.31 -5.77 -7.35
CA ASP A 48 5.43 -6.64 -6.57
C ASP A 48 5.57 -6.35 -5.07
N SER A 49 6.81 -6.30 -4.58
CA SER A 49 7.11 -6.08 -3.17
C SER A 49 6.67 -4.69 -2.70
N LEU A 50 6.91 -3.66 -3.51
CA LEU A 50 6.48 -2.30 -3.22
C LEU A 50 4.95 -2.17 -3.19
N LEU A 51 4.25 -2.75 -4.16
CA LEU A 51 2.79 -2.73 -4.22
C LEU A 51 2.18 -3.51 -3.07
N ALA A 52 2.71 -4.70 -2.74
CA ALA A 52 2.25 -5.48 -1.61
C ALA A 52 2.44 -4.73 -0.28
N SER A 53 3.56 -4.03 -0.11
CA SER A 53 3.77 -3.14 1.04
C SER A 53 2.74 -2.01 1.10
N GLY A 54 2.54 -1.33 -0.03
CA GLY A 54 1.55 -0.26 -0.17
C GLY A 54 0.13 -0.73 0.16
N VAL A 55 -0.26 -1.91 -0.31
CA VAL A 55 -1.56 -2.53 0.01
C VAL A 55 -1.70 -2.75 1.52
N ARG A 56 -0.73 -3.40 2.18
CA ARG A 56 -0.78 -3.64 3.63
C ARG A 56 -0.87 -2.35 4.44
N VAL A 57 -0.16 -1.31 4.00
CA VAL A 57 -0.22 0.03 4.61
C VAL A 57 -1.60 0.64 4.42
N MET A 58 -2.17 0.59 3.21
CA MET A 58 -3.52 1.10 2.95
C MET A 58 -4.58 0.35 3.77
N GLU A 59 -4.55 -0.98 3.80
CA GLU A 59 -5.46 -1.79 4.62
C GLU A 59 -5.36 -1.41 6.10
N THR A 60 -4.13 -1.33 6.61
CA THR A 60 -3.88 -0.98 8.02
C THR A 60 -4.32 0.44 8.32
N ALA A 61 -4.08 1.38 7.42
CA ALA A 61 -4.49 2.77 7.54
C ALA A 61 -6.00 2.93 7.40
N LEU A 62 -6.71 2.05 6.71
CA LEU A 62 -8.17 2.14 6.57
C LEU A 62 -8.91 1.69 7.84
N LYS A 63 -8.31 0.84 8.69
CA LYS A 63 -8.91 0.30 9.92
C LYS A 63 -9.35 1.36 10.96
N PRO A 64 -8.54 2.38 11.31
CA PRO A 64 -8.93 3.37 12.31
C PRO A 64 -10.15 4.18 11.88
N ILE A 65 -11.08 4.40 12.81
CA ILE A 65 -12.24 5.28 12.59
C ILE A 65 -11.75 6.72 12.36
N ASN A 66 -10.82 7.20 13.19
CA ASN A 66 -10.24 8.53 13.05
C ASN A 66 -9.20 8.57 11.91
N PRO A 67 -9.45 9.32 10.82
CA PRO A 67 -8.54 9.41 9.68
C PRO A 67 -7.20 10.07 10.04
N VAL A 68 -7.13 10.93 11.05
CA VAL A 68 -5.83 11.52 11.46
C VAL A 68 -4.85 10.43 11.92
N LYS A 69 -5.32 9.37 12.58
CA LYS A 69 -4.46 8.25 13.01
C LYS A 69 -3.93 7.44 11.83
N GLY A 70 -4.79 7.06 10.89
CA GLY A 70 -4.37 6.33 9.70
C GLY A 70 -3.46 7.18 8.78
N GLY A 71 -3.75 8.46 8.63
CA GLY A 71 -2.91 9.39 7.88
C GLY A 71 -1.54 9.62 8.51
N LYS A 72 -1.42 9.59 9.85
CA LYS A 72 -0.12 9.62 10.54
C LYS A 72 0.70 8.36 10.29
N LEU A 73 0.07 7.18 10.32
CA LEU A 73 0.74 5.91 9.98
C LEU A 73 1.30 5.94 8.56
N VAL A 74 0.50 6.40 7.60
CA VAL A 74 0.91 6.47 6.19
C VAL A 74 2.06 7.45 6.01
N ALA A 75 2.00 8.61 6.67
CA ALA A 75 3.09 9.58 6.65
C ALA A 75 4.39 9.00 7.20
N GLN A 76 4.33 8.37 8.37
CA GLN A 76 5.49 7.71 8.98
C GLN A 76 6.04 6.59 8.10
N TYR A 77 5.17 5.79 7.49
CA TYR A 77 5.58 4.79 6.50
C TYR A 77 6.32 5.45 5.34
N TYR A 78 5.76 6.48 4.73
CA TYR A 78 6.39 7.14 3.59
C TYR A 78 7.73 7.77 3.98
N ASP A 79 7.77 8.59 5.03
CA ASP A 79 8.97 9.31 5.45
C ASP A 79 10.11 8.34 5.84
N GLN A 80 9.81 7.17 6.42
CA GLN A 80 10.83 6.17 6.77
C GLN A 80 11.33 5.35 5.56
N ASN A 81 10.55 5.31 4.48
CA ASN A 81 10.79 4.43 3.34
C ASN A 81 11.02 5.15 2.01
N GLU A 82 10.89 6.48 1.98
CA GLU A 82 10.93 7.32 0.78
C GLU A 82 12.10 6.94 -0.14
N ARG A 83 13.33 6.93 0.40
CA ARG A 83 14.52 6.56 -0.38
C ARG A 83 14.47 5.16 -0.97
N ALA A 84 13.99 4.17 -0.21
CA ALA A 84 13.88 2.79 -0.68
C ALA A 84 12.80 2.66 -1.77
N MET A 85 11.65 3.32 -1.57
CA MET A 85 10.56 3.36 -2.54
C MET A 85 10.98 4.05 -3.84
N GLU A 86 11.67 5.19 -3.75
CA GLU A 86 12.21 5.91 -4.91
C GLU A 86 13.27 5.10 -5.64
N THR A 87 14.17 4.42 -4.91
CA THR A 87 15.17 3.53 -5.50
C THR A 87 14.52 2.39 -6.28
N ILE A 88 13.51 1.73 -5.68
CA ILE A 88 12.76 0.66 -6.34
C ILE A 88 12.10 1.18 -7.62
N ILE A 89 11.37 2.29 -7.55
CA ILE A 89 10.68 2.84 -8.74
C ILE A 89 11.67 3.32 -9.80
N ALA A 90 12.81 3.89 -9.41
CA ALA A 90 13.85 4.30 -10.35
C ALA A 90 14.45 3.08 -11.09
N GLN A 91 14.75 1.99 -10.37
CA GLN A 91 15.23 0.74 -10.96
C GLN A 91 14.19 0.13 -11.90
N VAL A 92 12.93 0.04 -11.46
CA VAL A 92 11.82 -0.48 -12.28
C VAL A 92 11.63 0.35 -13.54
N ASN A 93 11.58 1.68 -13.42
CA ASN A 93 11.46 2.56 -14.59
C ASN A 93 12.67 2.47 -15.51
N GLY A 94 13.87 2.33 -14.96
CA GLY A 94 15.10 2.15 -15.73
C GLY A 94 15.06 0.89 -16.59
N GLU A 95 14.58 -0.22 -16.04
CA GLU A 95 14.41 -1.48 -16.77
C GLU A 95 13.26 -1.37 -17.79
N PHE A 96 12.10 -0.87 -17.35
CA PHE A 96 10.91 -0.68 -18.18
C PHE A 96 11.19 0.20 -19.41
N ASN A 97 11.94 1.29 -19.26
CA ASN A 97 12.27 2.18 -20.37
C ASN A 97 13.27 1.57 -21.37
N ARG A 98 13.99 0.51 -21.00
CA ARG A 98 14.90 -0.22 -21.91
C ARG A 98 14.19 -1.35 -22.66
N MET A 99 13.00 -1.75 -22.22
CA MET A 99 12.18 -2.77 -22.88
C MET A 99 11.62 -2.26 -24.20
N SER A 100 11.42 -3.16 -25.16
CA SER A 100 10.66 -2.88 -26.38
C SER A 100 9.19 -2.57 -26.04
N LEU A 101 8.43 -1.95 -26.96
CA LEU A 101 7.00 -1.67 -26.72
C LEU A 101 6.19 -2.95 -26.46
N LEU A 102 6.53 -4.05 -27.12
CA LEU A 102 5.89 -5.35 -26.90
C LEU A 102 6.17 -5.86 -25.48
N ASP A 103 7.44 -5.84 -25.07
CA ASP A 103 7.85 -6.29 -23.73
C ASP A 103 7.27 -5.41 -22.62
N GLN A 104 7.19 -4.09 -22.85
CA GLN A 104 6.49 -3.16 -21.96
C GLN A 104 5.00 -3.53 -21.81
N GLY A 105 4.35 -3.92 -22.91
CA GLY A 105 2.97 -4.41 -22.90
C GLY A 105 2.82 -5.69 -22.09
N ILE A 106 3.70 -6.67 -22.31
CA ILE A 106 3.71 -7.96 -21.57
C ILE A 106 3.95 -7.72 -20.07
N PHE A 107 4.96 -6.92 -19.73
CA PHE A 107 5.27 -6.54 -18.34
C PHE A 107 4.07 -5.87 -17.67
N THR A 108 3.44 -4.91 -18.36
CA THR A 108 2.28 -4.21 -17.80
C THR A 108 1.11 -5.17 -17.59
N ALA A 109 0.86 -6.06 -18.56
CA ALA A 109 -0.18 -7.07 -18.46
C ALA A 109 0.08 -8.07 -17.32
N SER A 110 1.33 -8.48 -17.11
CA SER A 110 1.70 -9.40 -16.01
C SER A 110 1.45 -8.74 -14.65
N VAL A 111 1.85 -7.48 -14.48
CA VAL A 111 1.63 -6.71 -13.25
C VAL A 111 0.15 -6.53 -12.95
N VAL A 112 -0.66 -6.10 -13.93
CA VAL A 112 -2.10 -5.84 -13.73
C VAL A 112 -2.88 -7.11 -13.39
N ARG A 113 -2.44 -8.28 -13.87
CA ARG A 113 -3.10 -9.57 -13.57
C ARG A 113 -2.83 -10.07 -12.15
N LYS A 114 -1.80 -9.56 -11.47
CA LYS A 114 -1.41 -10.06 -10.15
C LYS A 114 -2.37 -9.61 -9.05
N PRO A 115 -2.54 -10.42 -7.98
CA PRO A 115 -3.52 -10.16 -6.94
C PRO A 115 -3.34 -8.82 -6.22
N TYR A 116 -2.10 -8.43 -5.93
CA TYR A 116 -1.81 -7.18 -5.22
C TYR A 116 -2.14 -5.94 -6.06
N ALA A 117 -2.08 -6.02 -7.40
CA ALA A 117 -2.40 -4.89 -8.28
C ALA A 117 -3.92 -4.64 -8.27
N ARG A 118 -4.72 -5.72 -8.28
CA ARG A 118 -6.17 -5.66 -8.07
C ARG A 118 -6.51 -5.10 -6.70
N GLN A 119 -5.90 -5.62 -5.64
CA GLN A 119 -6.10 -5.10 -4.28
C GLN A 119 -5.74 -3.62 -4.18
N PHE A 120 -4.63 -3.22 -4.80
CA PHE A 120 -4.23 -1.81 -4.85
C PHE A 120 -5.28 -0.97 -5.59
N ALA A 121 -5.74 -1.40 -6.76
CA ALA A 121 -6.78 -0.71 -7.54
C ALA A 121 -8.11 -0.59 -6.78
N ASP A 122 -8.47 -1.60 -5.97
CA ASP A 122 -9.69 -1.59 -5.15
C ASP A 122 -9.57 -0.70 -3.91
N LEU A 123 -8.39 -0.69 -3.29
CA LEU A 123 -8.13 0.06 -2.05
C LEU A 123 -7.83 1.53 -2.32
N TYR A 124 -7.10 1.83 -3.41
CA TYR A 124 -6.59 3.17 -3.68
C TYR A 124 -7.70 4.24 -3.77
N PRO A 125 -8.85 4.03 -4.44
CA PRO A 125 -9.94 5.00 -4.44
C PRO A 125 -10.54 5.24 -3.04
N LYS A 126 -10.71 4.16 -2.25
CA LYS A 126 -11.23 4.24 -0.87
C LYS A 126 -10.26 4.99 0.03
N PHE A 127 -8.98 4.67 -0.10
CA PHE A 127 -7.88 5.32 0.60
C PHE A 127 -7.80 6.79 0.24
N LYS A 128 -7.77 7.13 -1.05
CA LYS A 128 -7.76 8.51 -1.55
C LYS A 128 -8.97 9.26 -1.02
N LYS A 129 -10.19 8.71 -1.12
CA LYS A 129 -11.41 9.36 -0.61
C LYS A 129 -11.33 9.67 0.89
N LYS A 130 -10.86 8.71 1.71
CA LYS A 130 -10.72 8.88 3.17
C LYS A 130 -9.61 9.88 3.55
N TYR A 131 -8.54 9.95 2.76
CA TYR A 131 -7.33 10.68 3.11
C TYR A 131 -7.03 11.91 2.24
N ASN A 132 -7.90 12.27 1.28
CA ASN A 132 -7.67 13.39 0.36
C ASN A 132 -7.46 14.73 1.08
N GLN A 133 -8.07 14.90 2.25
CA GLN A 133 -7.97 16.11 3.08
C GLN A 133 -6.89 16.01 4.18
N VAL A 134 -6.27 14.83 4.33
CA VAL A 134 -5.26 14.59 5.36
C VAL A 134 -3.89 14.86 4.78
N LYS A 135 -3.38 16.08 4.99
CA LYS A 135 -2.08 16.56 4.46
C LYS A 135 -0.93 15.57 4.67
N THR A 136 -0.93 14.85 5.79
CA THR A 136 0.15 13.88 6.11
C THR A 136 0.15 12.68 5.16
N ALA A 137 -0.99 12.27 4.60
CA ALA A 137 -1.08 11.17 3.63
C ALA A 137 -0.81 11.62 2.19
N ALA A 138 -0.74 12.93 1.92
CA ALA A 138 -0.65 13.47 0.56
C ALA A 138 0.61 13.03 -0.17
N LYS A 139 1.76 12.95 0.52
CA LYS A 139 3.02 12.49 -0.08
C LYS A 139 2.92 11.05 -0.62
N PHE A 140 2.35 10.15 0.17
CA PHE A 140 2.12 8.76 -0.24
C PHE A 140 1.20 8.68 -1.46
N ILE A 141 0.09 9.43 -1.45
CA ILE A 141 -0.85 9.48 -2.58
C ILE A 141 -0.13 10.01 -3.83
N GLY A 142 0.61 11.11 -3.70
CA GLY A 142 1.36 11.73 -4.78
C GLY A 142 2.43 10.81 -5.36
N PHE A 143 3.15 10.08 -4.49
CA PHE A 143 4.13 9.10 -4.90
C PHE A 143 3.51 8.01 -5.78
N PHE A 144 2.44 7.35 -5.32
CA PHE A 144 1.81 6.28 -6.10
C PHE A 144 1.15 6.82 -7.38
N ALA A 145 0.55 8.01 -7.35
CA ALA A 145 0.03 8.65 -8.56
C ALA A 145 1.14 8.90 -9.61
N LYS A 146 2.31 9.36 -9.17
CA LYS A 146 3.47 9.62 -10.05
C LYS A 146 4.09 8.32 -10.55
N ALA A 147 4.34 7.37 -9.65
CA ALA A 147 5.00 6.10 -9.94
C ALA A 147 4.21 5.26 -10.97
N PHE A 148 2.88 5.23 -10.84
CA PHE A 148 2.01 4.40 -11.69
C PHE A 148 1.33 5.17 -12.81
N GLY A 149 1.43 6.50 -12.85
CA GLY A 149 0.83 7.32 -13.90
C GLY A 149 1.33 6.96 -15.30
N LYS A 150 2.61 6.60 -15.45
CA LYS A 150 3.18 6.18 -16.74
C LYS A 150 2.70 4.78 -17.16
N LEU A 151 2.65 3.84 -16.22
CA LEU A 151 2.14 2.48 -16.45
C LEU A 151 0.64 2.50 -16.82
N GLY A 152 -0.16 3.31 -16.12
CA GLY A 152 -1.59 3.46 -16.39
C GLY A 152 -1.89 4.04 -17.79
N LYS A 153 -1.05 4.95 -18.29
CA LYS A 153 -1.19 5.47 -19.66
C LYS A 153 -0.95 4.41 -20.73
N LEU A 154 -0.04 3.46 -20.50
CA LEU A 154 0.24 2.39 -21.45
C LEU A 154 -0.87 1.33 -21.48
N VAL A 155 -1.47 1.00 -20.32
CA VAL A 155 -2.68 0.15 -20.27
C VAL A 155 -3.79 0.76 -21.13
N ALA A 156 -4.01 2.08 -21.04
CA ALA A 156 -5.04 2.77 -21.78
C ALA A 156 -4.79 2.92 -23.29
N LEU A 157 -3.56 2.66 -23.77
CA LEU A 157 -3.20 2.69 -25.19
C LEU A 157 -3.23 1.30 -25.83
N LEU A 158 -3.15 0.24 -25.03
CA LEU A 158 -3.09 -1.16 -25.48
C LEU A 158 -4.41 -1.91 -25.34
N GLY A 159 -5.44 -1.27 -24.77
CA GLY A 159 -6.81 -1.76 -24.68
C GLY A 159 -7.77 -0.80 -25.34
#